data_AF-A0A484SXQ6-F1
#
_entry.id   AF-A0A484SXQ6-F1
#
_cell.length_a   1.000
_cell.length_b   1.000
_cell.length_c   1.000
_cell.angle_alpha   90.00
_cell.angle_beta   90.00
_cell.angle_gamma   90.00
#
_symmetry.space_group_name_H-M   'P 1'
#
loop_
_entity.id
_entity.type
_entity.pdbx_description
1 polymer ?
#
loop_
_entity_poly.entity_id
_entity_poly.type
_entity_poly.pdbx_seq_one_letter_code
_entity_poly.pdbx_strand_id
1 'polypeptide(L)'
;MAFSCAWPLAEDRPSMPVVFASRHGETSRSYRLLQDLAANEPLSPTSFGLSVHNAIIGQWSIIRKETEEGIALGGSQDMLEHAFLEACALIHAGAPNVLVIAAEERPPGRYLPWIDDVPFSYAVAFRLGATPQWQLRPGTPIARPHKPALPHPLSTLQQLILGTPGWEHTGPIRSWHWSKVQA
;
A
#
# COMPACT_ATOMS: atom_id res chain seq x y z
N MET A 1 6.49 9.40 5.04
CA MET A 1 5.17 8.98 5.59
C MET A 1 5.13 7.50 5.91
N ALA A 2 5.41 6.61 4.95
CA ALA A 2 5.39 5.15 5.13
C ALA A 2 6.13 4.68 6.39
N PHE A 3 7.37 5.13 6.59
CA PHE A 3 8.15 4.76 7.78
C PHE A 3 7.50 5.27 9.07
N SER A 4 7.08 6.53 9.09
CA SER A 4 6.49 7.14 10.28
C SER A 4 5.20 6.45 10.72
N CYS A 5 4.35 5.97 9.80
CA CYS A 5 3.12 5.26 10.19
C CYS A 5 3.37 3.79 10.53
N ALA A 6 4.37 3.16 9.91
CA ALA A 6 4.69 1.75 10.11
C ALA A 6 5.58 1.50 11.34
N TRP A 7 6.46 2.45 11.70
CA TRP A 7 7.44 2.30 12.78
C TRP A 7 6.81 1.88 14.12
N PRO A 8 5.72 2.52 14.60
CA PRO A 8 5.13 2.15 15.90
C PRO A 8 4.55 0.73 15.93
N LEU A 9 4.25 0.15 14.76
CA LEU A 9 3.73 -1.21 14.62
C LEU A 9 4.84 -2.28 14.65
N ALA A 10 6.09 -1.88 14.43
CA ALA A 10 7.25 -2.75 14.33
C ALA A 10 8.29 -2.53 15.44
N GLU A 11 8.35 -1.32 16.02
CA GLU A 11 9.26 -1.01 17.11
C GLU A 11 9.02 -1.93 18.32
N ASP A 12 10.11 -2.32 18.97
CA ASP A 12 10.19 -3.25 20.10
C ASP A 12 9.49 -4.61 19.87
N ARG A 13 9.45 -5.05 18.61
CA ARG A 13 8.89 -6.35 18.21
C ARG A 13 9.91 -7.16 17.40
N PRO A 14 9.74 -8.49 17.32
CA PRO A 14 10.50 -9.30 16.39
C PRO A 14 10.32 -8.82 14.95
N SER A 15 11.34 -9.06 14.13
CA SER A 15 11.27 -8.84 12.69
C SER A 15 10.08 -9.59 12.08
N MET A 16 9.48 -8.98 11.06
CA MET A 16 8.36 -9.59 10.35
C MET A 16 8.42 -9.24 8.86
N PRO A 17 7.90 -10.09 7.97
CA PRO A 17 7.76 -9.76 6.56
C PRO A 17 6.99 -8.46 6.34
N VAL A 18 7.36 -7.74 5.28
CA VAL A 18 6.74 -6.47 4.90
C VAL A 18 6.16 -6.54 3.50
N VAL A 19 4.87 -6.24 3.37
CA VAL A 19 4.21 -6.02 2.08
C VAL A 19 3.96 -4.53 1.90
N PHE A 20 4.71 -3.90 1.01
CA PHE A 20 4.46 -2.52 0.59
C PHE A 20 3.60 -2.51 -0.67
N ALA A 21 2.59 -1.64 -0.68
CA ALA A 21 1.67 -1.48 -1.78
C ALA A 21 1.61 0.00 -2.17
N SER A 22 1.88 0.27 -3.44
CA SER A 22 1.60 1.57 -4.05
C SER A 22 1.19 1.38 -5.51
N ARG A 23 0.19 2.12 -5.97
CA ARG A 23 -0.27 2.15 -7.37
C ARG A 23 0.68 2.99 -8.21
N HIS A 24 1.09 4.15 -7.71
CA HIS A 24 1.88 5.12 -8.49
C HIS A 24 3.37 5.10 -8.13
N GLY A 25 3.75 4.43 -7.05
CA GLY A 25 5.15 4.27 -6.64
C GLY A 25 5.89 5.60 -6.52
N GLU A 26 7.15 5.63 -6.95
CA GLU A 26 8.01 6.81 -6.91
C GLU A 26 7.78 7.77 -8.10
N THR A 27 6.52 7.98 -8.50
CA THR A 27 6.15 8.82 -9.66
C THR A 27 6.78 10.21 -9.61
N SER A 28 6.80 10.87 -8.45
CA SER A 28 7.42 12.20 -8.29
C SER A 28 8.91 12.20 -8.62
N ARG A 29 9.61 11.13 -8.24
CA ARG A 29 11.04 10.96 -8.48
C ARG A 29 11.32 10.61 -9.93
N SER A 30 10.57 9.65 -10.48
CA SER A 30 10.65 9.27 -11.89
C SER A 30 10.37 10.46 -12.80
N TYR A 31 9.39 11.30 -12.46
CA TYR A 31 9.11 12.53 -13.18
C TYR A 31 10.30 13.49 -13.20
N ARG A 32 10.92 13.74 -12.04
CA ARG A 32 12.10 14.61 -11.96
C ARG A 32 13.26 14.06 -12.81
N LEU A 33 13.53 12.76 -12.74
CA LEU A 33 14.56 12.13 -13.57
C LEU A 33 14.29 12.31 -15.08
N LEU A 34 13.02 12.23 -15.50
CA LEU A 34 12.64 12.50 -16.89
C LEU A 34 12.81 13.97 -17.27
N GLN A 35 12.61 14.90 -16.35
CA GLN A 35 12.87 16.33 -16.57
C GLN A 35 14.37 16.60 -16.76
N ASP A 36 15.20 16.06 -15.87
CA ASP A 36 16.66 16.18 -15.94
C ASP A 36 17.16 15.63 -17.29
N LEU A 37 16.66 14.44 -17.68
CA LEU A 37 16.99 13.84 -18.98
C LEU A 37 16.59 14.73 -20.17
N ALA A 38 15.38 15.30 -20.13
CA ALA A 38 14.90 16.19 -21.19
C ALA A 38 15.71 17.50 -21.27
N ALA A 39 16.27 17.96 -20.15
CA ALA A 39 17.15 19.12 -20.07
C ALA A 39 18.62 18.83 -20.41
N ASN A 40 18.97 17.57 -20.73
CA ASN A 40 20.36 17.09 -20.85
C ASN A 40 21.19 17.31 -19.57
N GLU A 41 20.54 17.24 -18.41
CA GLU A 41 21.20 17.31 -17.11
C GLU A 41 21.65 15.92 -16.64
N PRO A 42 22.75 15.83 -15.87
CA PRO A 42 23.21 14.55 -15.35
C PRO A 42 22.22 13.97 -14.33
N LEU A 43 21.87 12.69 -14.49
CA LEU A 43 20.98 11.99 -13.57
C LEU A 43 21.70 11.67 -12.25
N SER A 44 21.06 12.01 -11.13
CA SER A 44 21.55 11.62 -9.80
C SER A 44 21.50 10.09 -9.62
N PRO A 45 22.64 9.41 -9.36
CA PRO A 45 22.66 7.96 -9.12
C PRO A 45 21.79 7.55 -7.92
N THR A 46 21.78 8.35 -6.86
CA THR A 46 20.92 8.12 -5.68
C THR A 46 19.44 8.25 -6.04
N SER A 47 19.07 9.27 -6.81
CA SER A 47 17.67 9.44 -7.22
C SER A 47 17.22 8.31 -8.13
N PHE A 48 18.07 7.87 -9.06
CA PHE A 48 17.79 6.70 -9.89
C PHE A 48 17.66 5.41 -9.05
N GLY A 49 18.59 5.16 -8.13
CA GLY A 49 18.52 3.99 -7.24
C GLY A 49 17.28 3.96 -6.34
N LEU A 50 16.72 5.13 -6.02
CA LEU A 50 15.50 5.27 -5.23
C LEU A 50 14.22 5.38 -6.06
N SER A 51 14.27 5.31 -7.40
CA SER A 51 13.07 5.40 -8.25
C SER A 51 12.39 4.06 -8.50
N VAL A 52 13.00 2.95 -8.06
CA VAL A 52 12.42 1.62 -8.12
C VAL A 52 11.30 1.47 -7.09
N HIS A 53 10.25 0.72 -7.44
CA HIS A 53 9.05 0.58 -6.60
C HIS A 53 9.34 0.01 -5.20
N ASN A 54 10.31 -0.88 -5.12
CA ASN A 54 10.73 -1.52 -3.87
C ASN A 54 11.72 -0.70 -3.04
N ALA A 55 12.06 0.55 -3.44
CA ALA A 55 13.01 1.38 -2.71
C ALA A 55 12.59 1.61 -1.25
N ILE A 56 11.28 1.71 -0.97
CA ILE A 56 10.75 1.85 0.39
C ILE A 56 11.06 0.62 1.25
N ILE A 57 10.84 -0.59 0.73
CA ILE A 57 11.13 -1.84 1.46
C ILE A 57 12.64 -2.03 1.63
N GLY A 58 13.42 -1.76 0.57
CA GLY A 58 14.89 -1.85 0.64
C GLY A 58 15.46 -0.95 1.74
N GLN A 59 14.99 0.31 1.80
CA GLN A 59 15.37 1.22 2.88
C GLN A 59 14.88 0.73 4.25
N TRP A 60 13.68 0.12 4.32
CA TRP A 60 13.13 -0.37 5.58
C TRP A 60 14.04 -1.45 6.18
N SER A 61 14.36 -2.47 5.36
CA SER A 61 15.29 -3.55 5.71
C SER A 61 16.64 -3.01 6.18
N ILE A 62 17.23 -2.05 5.47
CA ILE A 62 18.52 -1.45 5.84
C ILE A 62 18.44 -0.71 7.19
N ILE A 63 17.44 0.13 7.37
CA ILE A 63 17.30 0.98 8.57
C ILE A 63 16.96 0.13 9.81
N ARG A 64 16.09 -0.87 9.65
CA ARG A 64 15.69 -1.78 10.73
C ARG A 64 16.70 -2.89 10.99
N LYS A 65 17.64 -3.12 10.06
CA LYS A 65 18.59 -4.24 10.05
C LYS A 65 17.88 -5.59 10.03
N GLU A 66 16.80 -5.67 9.26
CA GLU A 66 15.93 -6.84 9.15
C GLU A 66 16.11 -7.49 7.78
N THR A 67 16.12 -8.83 7.74
CA THR A 67 16.31 -9.63 6.52
C THR A 67 15.11 -10.49 6.18
N GLU A 68 13.96 -10.20 6.80
CA GLU A 68 12.69 -10.87 6.49
C GLU A 68 12.22 -10.54 5.07
N GLU A 69 11.31 -11.36 4.56
CA GLU A 69 10.73 -11.19 3.22
C GLU A 69 10.12 -9.79 3.03
N GLY A 70 10.43 -9.18 1.89
CA GLY A 70 10.00 -7.84 1.53
C GLY A 70 9.38 -7.80 0.14
N ILE A 71 8.07 -7.53 0.06
CA ILE A 71 7.30 -7.62 -1.19
C ILE A 71 6.71 -6.26 -1.55
N ALA A 72 7.07 -5.73 -2.73
CA ALA A 72 6.55 -4.47 -3.24
C ALA A 72 5.54 -4.73 -4.37
N LEU A 73 4.28 -4.36 -4.13
CA LEU A 73 3.18 -4.56 -5.05
C LEU A 73 2.79 -3.26 -5.75
N GLY A 74 2.72 -3.33 -7.08
CA GLY A 74 2.03 -2.37 -7.93
C GLY A 74 0.61 -2.87 -8.22
N GLY A 75 -0.40 -2.03 -7.99
CA GLY A 75 -1.80 -2.46 -8.15
C GLY A 75 -2.72 -1.35 -8.65
N SER A 76 -4.00 -1.68 -8.78
CA SER A 76 -5.04 -0.73 -9.16
C SER A 76 -5.71 -0.13 -7.92
N GLN A 77 -6.96 0.33 -8.03
CA GLN A 77 -7.73 0.85 -6.90
C GLN A 77 -7.84 -0.17 -5.74
N ASP A 78 -7.85 -1.45 -6.05
CA ASP A 78 -7.95 -2.56 -5.09
C ASP A 78 -6.60 -3.15 -4.65
N MET A 79 -5.54 -2.33 -4.73
CA MET A 79 -4.20 -2.69 -4.32
C MET A 79 -4.12 -3.07 -2.83
N LEU A 80 -4.88 -2.40 -1.95
CA LEU A 80 -4.89 -2.74 -0.52
C LEU A 80 -5.31 -4.19 -0.31
N GLU A 81 -6.37 -4.60 -0.98
CA GLU A 81 -6.92 -5.95 -0.88
C GLU A 81 -5.92 -7.00 -1.34
N HIS A 82 -5.20 -6.73 -2.43
CA HIS A 82 -4.11 -7.59 -2.90
C HIS A 82 -2.95 -7.64 -1.90
N ALA A 83 -2.60 -6.52 -1.25
CA ALA A 83 -1.58 -6.51 -0.21
C ALA A 83 -1.99 -7.35 1.02
N PHE A 84 -3.28 -7.34 1.38
CA PHE A 84 -3.80 -8.21 2.44
C PHE A 84 -3.80 -9.68 2.03
N LEU A 85 -4.11 -10.01 0.77
CA LEU A 85 -3.99 -11.37 0.26
C LEU A 85 -2.55 -11.89 0.32
N GLU A 86 -1.58 -11.06 -0.10
CA GLU A 86 -0.17 -11.40 -0.02
C GLU A 86 0.28 -11.62 1.42
N ALA A 87 -0.14 -10.73 2.33
CA ALA A 87 0.14 -10.90 3.76
C ALA A 87 -0.49 -12.17 4.34
N CYS A 88 -1.73 -12.52 3.94
CA CYS A 88 -2.35 -13.78 4.31
C CYS A 88 -1.58 -14.99 3.76
N ALA A 89 -1.03 -14.90 2.55
CA ALA A 89 -0.20 -15.97 1.97
C ALA A 89 1.11 -16.16 2.77
N LEU A 90 1.77 -15.07 3.17
CA LEU A 90 2.95 -15.12 4.03
C LEU A 90 2.63 -15.70 5.42
N ILE A 91 1.50 -15.32 6.01
CA ILE A 91 1.02 -15.90 7.28
C ILE A 91 0.75 -17.41 7.12
N HIS A 92 0.09 -17.80 6.03
CA HIS A 92 -0.16 -19.21 5.71
C HIS A 92 1.15 -20.00 5.51
N ALA A 93 2.19 -19.36 4.97
CA ALA A 93 3.53 -19.93 4.83
C ALA A 93 4.32 -20.01 6.14
N GLY A 94 3.79 -19.50 7.26
CA GLY A 94 4.36 -19.65 8.59
C GLY A 94 4.79 -18.35 9.27
N ALA A 95 4.63 -17.19 8.64
CA ALA A 95 4.93 -15.92 9.28
C ALA A 95 3.93 -15.63 10.43
N PRO A 96 4.40 -15.38 11.68
CA PRO A 96 3.48 -15.14 12.80
C PRO A 96 2.75 -13.79 12.69
N ASN A 97 3.41 -12.80 12.09
CA ASN A 97 2.88 -11.48 11.80
C ASN A 97 3.42 -11.00 10.46
N VAL A 98 2.69 -10.10 9.80
CA VAL A 98 3.12 -9.41 8.57
C VAL A 98 2.73 -7.95 8.67
N LEU A 99 3.64 -7.06 8.26
CA LEU A 99 3.41 -5.64 8.18
C LEU A 99 2.96 -5.25 6.77
N VAL A 100 1.75 -4.73 6.63
CA VAL A 100 1.23 -4.20 5.36
C VAL A 100 1.32 -2.69 5.40
N ILE A 101 1.95 -2.08 4.39
CA ILE A 101 2.08 -0.64 4.25
C ILE A 101 1.50 -0.23 2.90
N ALA A 102 0.50 0.65 2.89
CA ALA A 102 -0.03 1.24 1.67
C ALA A 102 0.24 2.74 1.66
N ALA A 103 0.86 3.27 0.61
CA ALA A 103 1.19 4.68 0.53
C ALA A 103 1.09 5.24 -0.89
N GLU A 104 0.69 6.50 -0.97
CA GLU A 104 0.68 7.28 -2.21
C GLU A 104 1.20 8.68 -1.95
N GLU A 105 1.85 9.25 -2.96
CA GLU A 105 2.21 10.67 -2.98
C GLU A 105 1.38 11.39 -4.04
N ARG A 106 0.95 12.62 -3.72
CA ARG A 106 0.28 13.47 -4.69
C ARG A 106 1.17 13.60 -5.94
N PRO A 107 0.64 13.29 -7.14
CA PRO A 107 1.44 13.28 -8.34
C PRO A 107 1.93 14.69 -8.70
N PRO A 108 3.03 14.81 -9.45
CA PRO A 108 3.46 16.05 -10.08
C PRO A 108 2.32 16.73 -10.84
N GLY A 109 2.30 18.06 -10.83
CA GLY A 109 1.20 18.85 -11.41
C GLY A 109 0.89 18.50 -12.87
N ARG A 110 1.90 18.11 -13.66
CA ARG A 110 1.70 17.67 -15.05
C ARG A 110 0.88 16.40 -15.16
N TYR A 111 0.90 15.50 -14.18
CA TYR A 111 0.17 14.23 -14.23
C TYR A 111 -1.27 14.30 -13.69
N LEU A 112 -1.68 15.42 -13.08
CA LEU A 112 -3.03 15.60 -12.53
C LEU A 112 -4.18 15.33 -13.53
N PRO A 113 -4.05 15.57 -14.86
CA PRO A 113 -5.10 15.20 -15.81
C PRO A 113 -5.32 13.68 -15.96
N TRP A 114 -4.36 12.84 -15.55
CA TRP A 114 -4.41 11.38 -15.71
C TRP A 114 -4.43 10.61 -14.38
N ILE A 115 -4.01 11.25 -13.29
CA ILE A 115 -3.99 10.67 -11.95
C ILE A 115 -4.95 11.48 -11.08
N ASP A 116 -6.15 10.94 -10.88
CA ASP A 116 -7.24 11.59 -10.15
C ASP A 116 -7.62 10.85 -8.86
N ASP A 117 -6.94 9.76 -8.53
CA ASP A 117 -7.25 8.84 -7.44
C ASP A 117 -6.40 9.06 -6.17
N VAL A 118 -5.48 10.02 -6.20
CA VAL A 118 -4.65 10.43 -5.05
C VAL A 118 -4.98 11.88 -4.66
N PRO A 119 -6.01 12.12 -3.82
CA PRO A 119 -6.44 13.47 -3.48
C PRO A 119 -5.40 14.25 -2.65
N PHE A 120 -4.61 13.54 -1.84
CA PHE A 120 -3.49 14.05 -1.07
C PHE A 120 -2.50 12.92 -0.81
N SER A 121 -1.25 13.24 -0.45
CA SER A 121 -0.25 12.25 -0.07
C SER A 121 -0.65 11.57 1.24
N TYR A 122 -0.64 10.24 1.29
CA TYR A 122 -1.01 9.48 2.49
C TYR A 122 -0.16 8.21 2.66
N ALA A 123 -0.16 7.69 3.88
CA ALA A 123 0.30 6.34 4.16
C ALA A 123 -0.52 5.73 5.30
N VAL A 124 -0.85 4.45 5.20
CA VAL A 124 -1.43 3.64 6.27
C VAL A 124 -0.63 2.37 6.45
N ALA A 125 -0.59 1.87 7.67
CA ALA A 125 0.08 0.62 7.98
C ALA A 125 -0.83 -0.26 8.84
N PHE A 126 -0.77 -1.57 8.61
CA PHE A 126 -1.51 -2.58 9.34
C PHE A 126 -0.56 -3.69 9.75
N ARG A 127 -0.69 -4.18 10.98
CA ARG A 127 -0.01 -5.40 11.42
C ARG A 127 -1.01 -6.53 11.48
N LEU A 128 -0.84 -7.51 10.61
CA LEU A 128 -1.67 -8.69 10.54
C LEU A 128 -1.02 -9.82 11.33
N GLY A 129 -1.81 -10.66 11.97
CA GLY A 129 -1.36 -11.85 12.69
C GLY A 129 -2.19 -13.06 12.33
N ALA A 130 -1.76 -14.24 12.78
CA ALA A 130 -2.35 -15.52 12.39
C ALA A 130 -3.80 -15.76 12.84
N THR A 131 -4.32 -14.99 13.79
CA THR A 131 -5.71 -15.11 14.26
C THR A 131 -6.62 -14.12 13.52
N PRO A 132 -7.44 -14.57 12.56
CA PRO A 132 -8.27 -13.68 11.77
C PRO A 132 -9.45 -13.17 12.60
N GLN A 133 -9.59 -11.84 12.68
CA GLN A 133 -10.79 -11.17 13.21
C GLN A 133 -11.69 -10.65 12.08
N TRP A 134 -11.12 -10.53 10.88
CA TRP A 134 -11.76 -10.02 9.68
C TRP A 134 -11.56 -11.00 8.54
N GLN A 135 -12.52 -11.02 7.63
CA GLN A 135 -12.44 -11.76 6.37
C GLN A 135 -12.65 -10.79 5.21
N LEU A 136 -11.97 -11.09 4.11
CA LEU A 136 -12.05 -10.40 2.84
C LEU A 136 -12.58 -11.38 1.80
N ARG A 137 -13.67 -11.02 1.10
CA ARG A 137 -14.26 -11.86 0.06
C ARG A 137 -14.40 -11.08 -1.25
N PRO A 138 -14.10 -11.69 -2.41
CA PRO A 138 -14.41 -11.07 -3.68
C PRO A 138 -15.94 -10.99 -3.85
N GLY A 139 -16.40 -9.86 -4.35
CA GLY A 139 -17.79 -9.64 -4.77
C GLY A 139 -17.91 -9.46 -6.27
N THR A 140 -19.13 -9.22 -6.74
CA THR A 140 -19.40 -8.94 -8.16
C THR A 140 -18.99 -7.52 -8.55
N PRO A 141 -18.31 -7.32 -9.69
CA PRO A 141 -17.99 -5.99 -10.18
C PRO A 141 -19.25 -5.18 -10.44
N ILE A 142 -19.16 -3.87 -10.20
CA ILE A 142 -20.22 -2.91 -10.51
C ILE A 142 -19.80 -2.18 -11.78
N ALA A 143 -20.67 -2.18 -12.81
CA ALA A 143 -20.34 -1.61 -14.13
C ALA A 143 -19.96 -0.13 -14.09
N ARG A 144 -20.45 0.63 -13.10
CA ARG A 144 -20.08 2.02 -12.82
C ARG A 144 -19.94 2.20 -11.30
N PRO A 145 -18.78 1.86 -10.72
CA PRO A 145 -18.57 2.07 -9.31
C PRO A 145 -18.56 3.57 -9.02
N HIS A 146 -19.16 3.98 -7.90
CA HIS A 146 -19.00 5.35 -7.44
C HIS A 146 -17.54 5.55 -7.02
N LYS A 147 -16.95 6.68 -7.44
CA LYS A 147 -15.63 7.07 -6.95
C LYS A 147 -15.72 7.24 -5.44
N PRO A 148 -14.97 6.46 -4.64
CA PRO A 148 -15.09 6.52 -3.20
C PRO A 148 -14.57 7.88 -2.69
N ALA A 149 -15.16 8.38 -1.61
CA ALA A 149 -14.71 9.63 -0.99
C ALA A 149 -13.28 9.54 -0.44
N LEU A 150 -12.86 8.33 -0.04
CA LEU A 150 -11.51 8.01 0.41
C LEU A 150 -10.96 6.82 -0.39
N PRO A 151 -9.67 6.81 -0.74
CA PRO A 151 -8.99 5.61 -1.24
C PRO A 151 -9.17 4.41 -0.31
N HIS A 152 -9.18 3.19 -0.84
CA HIS A 152 -9.40 1.96 -0.05
C HIS A 152 -8.54 1.87 1.22
N PRO A 153 -7.22 2.18 1.20
CA PRO A 153 -6.41 2.15 2.43
C PRO A 153 -6.94 3.04 3.57
N LEU A 154 -7.37 4.26 3.23
CA LEU A 154 -7.91 5.21 4.19
C LEU A 154 -9.36 4.87 4.60
N SER A 155 -10.17 4.41 3.65
CA SER A 155 -11.52 3.90 3.91
C SER A 155 -11.48 2.74 4.90
N THR A 156 -10.64 1.73 4.67
CA THR A 156 -10.46 0.60 5.62
C THR A 156 -10.05 1.09 7.01
N LEU A 157 -9.06 1.98 7.12
CA LEU A 157 -8.65 2.53 8.41
C LEU A 157 -9.80 3.25 9.12
N GLN A 158 -10.57 4.08 8.38
CA GLN A 158 -11.75 4.75 8.91
C GLN A 158 -12.79 3.76 9.42
N GLN A 159 -13.14 2.73 8.64
CA GLN A 159 -14.15 1.74 9.03
C GLN A 159 -13.72 0.93 10.26
N LEU A 160 -12.43 0.59 10.36
CA LEU A 160 -11.87 -0.08 11.54
C LEU A 160 -11.96 0.79 12.79
N ILE A 161 -11.63 2.09 12.70
CA ILE A 161 -11.73 3.06 13.81
C ILE A 161 -13.19 3.25 14.25
N LEU A 162 -14.12 3.31 13.29
CA LEU A 162 -15.55 3.47 13.56
C LEU A 162 -16.22 2.18 14.09
N GLY A 163 -15.52 1.03 14.03
CA GLY A 163 -16.07 -0.25 14.46
C GLY A 163 -17.19 -0.79 13.56
N THR A 164 -17.28 -0.32 12.31
CA THR A 164 -18.30 -0.73 11.34
C THR A 164 -18.25 -2.25 11.13
N PRO A 165 -19.39 -2.99 11.21
CA PRO A 165 -19.38 -4.46 11.19
C PRO A 165 -18.90 -5.09 9.87
N GLY A 166 -18.99 -4.34 8.78
CA GLY A 166 -18.50 -4.71 7.45
C GLY A 166 -18.71 -3.58 6.46
N TRP A 167 -17.96 -3.60 5.36
CA TRP A 167 -18.04 -2.61 4.30
C TRP A 167 -17.69 -3.24 2.95
N GLU A 168 -17.98 -2.51 1.88
CA GLU A 168 -17.64 -2.91 0.53
C GLU A 168 -16.75 -1.87 -0.12
N HIS A 169 -15.72 -2.35 -0.79
CA HIS A 169 -14.90 -1.57 -1.70
C HIS A 169 -15.24 -1.98 -3.12
N THR A 170 -15.73 -1.04 -3.93
CA THR A 170 -16.21 -1.31 -5.28
C THR A 170 -15.19 -0.86 -6.30
N GLY A 171 -15.04 -1.64 -7.37
CA GLY A 171 -14.10 -1.36 -8.45
C GLY A 171 -14.61 -1.88 -9.79
N PRO A 172 -13.98 -1.43 -10.90
CA PRO A 172 -14.41 -1.78 -12.25
C PRO A 172 -14.19 -3.26 -12.60
N ILE A 173 -13.18 -3.88 -12.00
CA ILE A 173 -12.82 -5.29 -12.26
C ILE A 173 -13.44 -6.23 -11.22
N ARG A 174 -13.55 -5.79 -9.96
CA ARG A 174 -14.11 -6.55 -8.84
C ARG A 174 -14.53 -5.62 -7.71
N SER A 175 -15.45 -6.11 -6.87
CA SER A 175 -15.67 -5.55 -5.54
C SER A 175 -15.09 -6.47 -4.46
N TRP A 176 -14.95 -5.93 -3.26
CA TRP A 176 -14.36 -6.58 -2.11
C TRP A 176 -15.19 -6.31 -0.87
N HIS A 177 -15.66 -7.38 -0.24
CA HIS A 177 -16.45 -7.31 0.99
C HIS A 177 -15.57 -7.62 2.20
N TRP A 178 -15.51 -6.66 3.11
CA TRP A 178 -14.88 -6.78 4.41
C TRP A 178 -15.95 -7.05 5.47
N SER A 179 -15.72 -8.01 6.33
CA SER A 179 -16.63 -8.31 7.45
C SER A 179 -15.88 -8.97 8.59
N LYS A 180 -16.40 -8.85 9.81
CA LYS A 180 -15.89 -9.63 10.95
C LYS A 180 -16.09 -11.12 10.69
N VAL A 181 -15.14 -11.94 11.13
CA VAL A 181 -15.34 -13.40 11.16
C VAL A 181 -16.43 -13.69 12.18
N GLN A 182 -17.48 -14.40 11.77
CA GLN A 182 -18.51 -14.87 12.70
C GLN A 182 -17.87 -15.96 13.58
N ALA A 183 -18.00 -15.79 14.89
CA ALA A 183 -17.54 -16.77 15.89
C ALA A 183 -18.36 -18.06 15.82
#